data_AF-A0A3P7N4N2-F1
#
_entry.id   AF-A0A3P7N4N2-F1
#
_cell.length_a   1.000
_cell.length_b   1.000
_cell.length_c   1.000
_cell.angle_alpha   90.00
_cell.angle_beta   90.00
_cell.angle_gamma   90.00
#
_symmetry.space_group_name_H-M   'P 1'
#
loop_
_entity.id
_entity.type
_entity.pdbx_description
1 polymer ?
#
loop_
_entity_poly.entity_id
_entity_poly.type
_entity_poly.pdbx_seq_one_letter_code
_entity_poly.pdbx_strand_id
1 'polypeptide(L)'
;MTITLPIRVFVYGTLKRGEPNAKVMMDTEGHQRFLGVGRTKTPFPLIVASKYNIPFVLNEPGKGYVSFPYTVPLILAPLYC
;
A
#
# COMPACT_ATOMS: atom_id res chain seq x y z
N MET A 1 14.28 26.77 -6.80
CA MET A 1 14.45 25.59 -5.94
C MET A 1 13.07 25.08 -5.56
N THR A 2 12.59 24.01 -6.20
CA THR A 2 11.37 23.32 -5.76
C THR A 2 11.75 22.37 -4.63
N ILE A 3 11.15 22.56 -3.45
CA ILE A 3 11.28 21.60 -2.35
C ILE A 3 10.33 20.45 -2.68
N THR A 4 10.87 19.32 -3.12
CA THR A 4 10.08 18.12 -3.35
C THR A 4 9.92 17.38 -2.04
N LEU A 5 8.72 17.45 -1.47
CA LEU A 5 8.38 16.65 -0.31
C LEU A 5 8.20 15.19 -0.74
N PRO A 6 8.78 14.23 0.00
CA PRO A 6 8.68 12.84 -0.37
C PRO A 6 7.25 12.30 -0.16
N ILE A 7 6.73 11.55 -1.12
CA ILE A 7 5.39 10.96 -1.04
C ILE A 7 5.41 9.79 -0.07
N ARG A 8 4.36 9.70 0.75
CA ARG A 8 4.09 8.54 1.61
C ARG A 8 2.97 7.72 0.99
N VAL A 9 3.27 6.47 0.65
CA VAL A 9 2.32 5.51 0.08
C VAL A 9 2.01 4.43 1.10
N PHE A 10 0.72 4.15 1.30
CA PHE A 10 0.23 3.05 2.11
C PHE A 10 -0.17 1.88 1.20
N VAL A 11 0.47 0.73 1.37
CA VAL A 11 0.30 -0.43 0.48
C VAL A 11 -0.45 -1.55 1.20
N TYR A 12 -1.55 -2.05 0.65
CA TYR A 12 -2.41 -3.05 1.33
C TYR A 12 -2.49 -4.42 0.65
N GLY A 13 -1.98 -4.56 -0.58
CA GLY A 13 -2.16 -5.75 -1.42
C GLY A 13 -0.87 -6.51 -1.74
N THR A 14 -0.77 -7.02 -2.97
CA THR A 14 0.33 -7.91 -3.43
C THR A 14 1.72 -7.26 -3.49
N LEU A 15 1.81 -5.94 -3.26
CA LEU A 15 3.06 -5.18 -3.19
C LEU A 15 3.70 -5.17 -1.79
N LYS A 16 3.04 -5.72 -0.75
CA LYS A 16 3.65 -5.84 0.59
C LYS A 16 4.83 -6.82 0.55
N ARG A 17 5.74 -6.71 1.52
CA ARG A 17 6.83 -7.69 1.70
C ARG A 17 6.26 -9.10 1.92
N GLY A 18 6.85 -10.09 1.26
CA GLY A 18 6.40 -11.49 1.33
C GLY A 18 5.22 -11.82 0.41
N GLU A 19 4.67 -10.84 -0.30
CA GLU A 19 3.63 -11.07 -1.31
C GLU A 19 4.22 -11.20 -2.73
N PRO A 20 3.47 -11.76 -3.70
CA PRO A 20 4.01 -12.09 -5.02
C PRO A 20 4.62 -10.92 -5.82
N ASN A 21 4.13 -9.70 -5.62
CA ASN A 21 4.60 -8.51 -6.34
C ASN A 21 5.54 -7.62 -5.50
N ALA A 22 6.03 -8.09 -4.34
CA ALA A 22 6.96 -7.32 -3.51
C ALA A 22 8.20 -6.83 -4.28
N LYS A 23 8.68 -7.62 -5.24
CA LYS A 23 9.82 -7.29 -6.11
C LYS A 23 9.58 -6.05 -6.97
N VAL A 24 8.33 -5.77 -7.36
CA VAL A 24 8.00 -4.61 -8.20
C VAL A 24 8.42 -3.33 -7.49
N MET A 25 8.17 -3.22 -6.19
CA MET A 25 8.68 -2.10 -5.42
C MET A 25 10.20 -2.08 -5.57
N MET A 26 10.91 -3.15 -5.19
CA MET A 26 12.39 -3.22 -5.17
C MET A 26 13.07 -2.90 -6.50
N ASP A 27 12.47 -3.31 -7.61
CA ASP A 27 13.03 -3.21 -8.96
C ASP A 27 12.62 -1.91 -9.67
N THR A 28 11.69 -1.13 -9.12
CA THR A 28 11.26 0.14 -9.71
C THR A 28 12.34 1.22 -9.51
N GLU A 29 12.68 1.93 -10.59
CA GLU A 29 13.60 3.06 -10.54
C GLU A 29 13.06 4.18 -9.61
N GLY A 30 13.96 4.74 -8.81
CA GLY A 30 13.64 5.74 -7.79
C GLY A 30 14.12 5.33 -6.40
N HIS A 31 14.06 6.25 -5.43
CA HIS A 31 14.37 5.89 -4.05
C HIS A 31 13.12 5.38 -3.35
N GLN A 32 13.23 4.36 -2.53
CA GLN A 32 12.09 3.99 -1.71
C GLN A 32 12.53 3.46 -0.38
N ARG A 33 11.77 3.78 0.66
CA ARG A 33 12.12 3.40 2.01
C ARG A 33 10.90 2.91 2.76
N PHE A 34 11.00 1.71 3.30
CA PHE A 34 10.08 1.21 4.31
C PHE A 34 10.22 2.07 5.58
N LEU A 35 9.13 2.71 6.00
CA LEU A 35 9.07 3.55 7.18
C LEU A 35 8.50 2.83 8.40
N GLY A 36 7.65 1.82 8.19
CA GLY A 36 7.03 1.12 9.29
C GLY A 36 5.72 0.46 8.90
N VAL A 37 4.99 0.09 9.93
CA VAL A 37 3.73 -0.63 9.86
C VAL A 37 2.56 0.29 10.19
N GLY A 38 1.51 0.29 9.38
CA GLY A 38 0.30 1.08 9.64
C GLY A 38 -1.00 0.28 9.53
N ARG A 39 -2.10 0.88 10.00
CA ARG A 39 -3.48 0.43 9.74
C ARG A 39 -4.33 1.64 9.38
N THR A 40 -5.36 1.46 8.55
CA THR A 40 -6.28 2.56 8.25
C THR A 40 -7.08 2.92 9.51
N LYS A 41 -7.22 4.22 9.80
CA LYS A 41 -8.06 4.69 10.91
C LYS A 41 -9.55 4.45 10.62
N THR A 42 -9.92 4.66 9.36
CA THR A 42 -11.26 4.41 8.84
C THR A 42 -11.30 3.04 8.18
N PRO A 43 -12.33 2.21 8.42
CA PRO A 43 -12.50 0.95 7.71
C PRO A 43 -12.83 1.22 6.23
N PHE A 44 -12.32 0.34 5.38
CA PHE A 44 -12.66 0.29 3.96
C PHE A 44 -13.03 -1.15 3.58
N PRO A 45 -14.00 -1.37 2.69
CA PRO A 45 -14.29 -2.71 2.20
C PRO A 45 -13.11 -3.24 1.38
N LEU A 46 -12.44 -4.26 1.91
CA LEU A 46 -11.49 -5.08 1.18
C LEU A 46 -12.23 -6.29 0.64
N ILE A 47 -12.34 -6.40 -0.68
CA ILE A 47 -13.04 -7.49 -1.34
C ILE A 47 -12.01 -8.31 -2.12
N VAL A 48 -12.05 -9.62 -1.92
CA VAL A 48 -11.39 -10.57 -2.81
C VAL A 48 -12.44 -10.97 -3.84
N ALA A 49 -12.45 -10.30 -4.98
CA ALA A 49 -13.35 -10.59 -6.09
C ALA A 49 -12.53 -10.93 -7.34
N SER A 50 -13.14 -11.69 -8.26
CA SER A 50 -12.59 -12.20 -9.53
C SER A 50 -11.97 -13.60 -9.49
N LYS A 51 -11.82 -14.18 -10.70
CA LYS A 51 -11.17 -15.47 -11.00
C LYS A 51 -9.75 -15.59 -10.45
N TYR A 52 -9.08 -14.48 -10.16
CA TYR A 52 -7.67 -14.45 -9.74
C TYR A 52 -7.48 -14.12 -8.25
N ASN A 53 -8.56 -14.03 -7.46
CA ASN A 53 -8.50 -13.68 -6.04
C ASN A 53 -7.70 -12.40 -5.75
N ILE A 54 -7.82 -11.40 -6.63
CA ILE A 54 -7.10 -10.14 -6.49
C ILE A 54 -7.80 -9.29 -5.39
N PRO A 55 -7.06 -8.80 -4.39
CA PRO A 55 -7.63 -7.93 -3.36
C PRO A 55 -7.88 -6.53 -3.91
N PHE A 56 -9.12 -6.04 -3.80
CA PHE A 56 -9.54 -4.68 -4.16
C PHE A 56 -10.07 -3.94 -2.93
N VAL A 57 -9.55 -2.74 -2.68
CA VAL A 57 -10.14 -1.81 -1.71
C VAL A 57 -11.13 -0.91 -2.42
N LEU A 58 -12.38 -0.93 -1.99
CA LEU A 58 -13.39 0.01 -2.47
C LEU A 58 -13.25 1.35 -1.74
N ASN A 59 -13.42 2.46 -2.46
CA ASN A 59 -13.43 3.81 -1.88
C ASN A 59 -14.78 4.13 -1.22
N GLU A 60 -15.15 3.31 -0.23
CA GLU A 60 -16.36 3.46 0.57
C GLU A 60 -15.99 3.54 2.05
N PRO A 61 -15.50 4.71 2.52
CA PRO A 61 -15.06 4.87 3.89
C PRO A 61 -16.19 4.60 4.89
N GLY A 62 -15.88 3.94 6.00
CA GLY A 62 -16.85 3.64 7.06
C GLY A 62 -17.59 2.32 6.86
N LYS A 63 -17.37 1.64 5.72
CA LYS A 63 -17.88 0.29 5.46
C LYS A 63 -16.75 -0.75 5.48
N GLY A 64 -17.11 -2.01 5.65
CA GLY A 64 -16.16 -3.11 5.78
C GLY A 64 -15.58 -3.20 7.19
N TYR A 65 -14.46 -3.88 7.31
CA TYR A 65 -13.82 -4.12 8.60
C TYR A 65 -12.46 -3.42 8.64
N VAL A 66 -12.05 -2.99 9.84
CA VAL A 66 -10.63 -2.83 10.17
C VAL A 66 -10.03 -4.24 10.35
N SER A 67 -10.33 -5.17 9.44
CA SER A 67 -10.07 -6.59 9.69
C SER A 67 -8.58 -6.83 9.54
N PHE A 68 -8.00 -7.36 10.61
CA PHE A 68 -6.65 -7.93 10.73
C PHE A 68 -5.50 -6.92 10.77
N PRO A 69 -4.42 -7.21 11.53
CA PRO A 69 -3.20 -6.43 11.49
C PRO A 69 -2.58 -6.64 10.12
N TYR A 70 -3.09 -5.95 9.10
CA TYR A 70 -2.37 -5.70 7.88
C TYR A 70 -1.24 -4.76 8.26
N THR A 71 -0.22 -5.38 8.82
CA THR A 71 1.02 -4.79 9.24
C THR A 71 1.72 -4.35 7.96
N VAL A 72 1.45 -3.14 7.46
CA VAL A 72 1.84 -2.74 6.10
C VAL A 72 2.97 -1.72 6.03
N PRO A 73 3.88 -1.85 5.05
CA PRO A 73 4.84 -0.81 4.70
C PRO A 73 4.17 0.54 4.43
N LEU A 74 4.49 1.54 5.24
CA LEU A 74 4.50 2.92 4.76
C LEU A 74 5.77 3.08 3.92
N ILE A 75 5.65 3.32 2.62
CA ILE A 75 6.80 3.51 1.74
C ILE A 75 6.93 4.99 1.42
N LEU A 76 8.13 5.53 1.65
CA LEU A 76 8.53 6.83 1.14
C LEU A 76 9.00 6.66 -0.30
N ALA A 77 8.47 7.38 -1.28
CA ALA A 77 9.03 7.46 -2.64
C ALA A 77 9.29 8.95 -2.98
N PRO A 78 10.48 9.34 -3.49
CA PRO A 78 10.67 10.65 -4.05
C PRO A 78 9.89 10.73 -5.35
N LEU A 79 9.39 11.93 -5.61
CA LEU A 79 8.53 12.28 -6.71
C LEU A 79 9.31 12.46 -8.01
N TYR A 80 10.15 11.51 -8.43
CA TYR A 80 10.83 11.59 -9.74
C TYR A 80 11.07 10.19 -10.31
N CYS A 81 10.28 9.84 -11.34
CA CYS A 81 10.81 9.22 -12.56
C CYS A 81 11.14 10.37 -13.53
#